data_AF-A0A925VZC4-F1
#
_entry.id   AF-A0A925VZC4-F1
#
_cell.length_a   1.000
_cell.length_b   1.000
_cell.length_c   1.000
_cell.angle_alpha   90.00
_cell.angle_beta   90.00
_cell.angle_gamma   90.00
#
_symmetry.space_group_name_H-M   'P 1'
#
loop_
_entity.id
_entity.type
_entity.pdbx_description
1 polymer ?
#
loop_
_entity_poly.entity_id
_entity_poly.type
_entity_poly.pdbx_seq_one_letter_code
_entity_poly.pdbx_strand_id
1 'polypeptide(L)' 'RAARGEPFVISKAGRPLVQVTALDATLSPKRLGFLTGEITVPKDFNTMGADVVEALFGIFR' A
#
# COMPACT_ATOMS: atom_id res chain seq x y z
N ARG A 1 5.27 -4.51 -27.88
CA ARG A 1 5.15 -5.27 -26.61
C ARG A 1 3.93 -4.86 -25.77
N ALA A 2 3.44 -3.62 -25.82
CA ALA A 2 2.21 -3.21 -25.10
C ALA A 2 0.89 -3.85 -25.61
N ALA A 3 0.76 -4.13 -26.91
CA ALA A 3 -0.50 -4.59 -27.53
C ALA A 3 -1.02 -5.98 -27.06
N ARG A 4 -0.22 -6.73 -26.28
CA ARG A 4 -0.61 -8.04 -25.75
C ARG A 4 -1.11 -8.00 -24.30
N GLY A 5 -1.25 -6.82 -23.70
CA GLY A 5 -1.68 -6.66 -22.31
C GLY A 5 -0.61 -6.98 -21.27
N GLU A 6 0.64 -7.20 -21.69
CA GLU A 6 1.79 -7.38 -20.80
C GLU A 6 2.02 -6.09 -19.99
N PRO A 7 2.17 -6.15 -18.64
CA PRO A 7 2.43 -4.96 -17.83
C PRO A 7 3.74 -4.27 -18.23
N PHE A 8 3.75 -2.94 -18.21
CA PHE A 8 4.94 -2.16 -18.54
C PHE A 8 5.01 -0.86 -17.74
N VAL A 9 6.22 -0.29 -17.65
CA VAL A 9 6.49 0.95 -16.91
C VAL A 9 6.70 2.10 -17.88
N ILE A 10 6.05 3.24 -17.60
CA ILE A 10 6.33 4.51 -18.28
C ILE A 10 7.26 5.32 -17.39
N SER A 11 8.41 5.69 -17.94
CA SER A 11 9.46 6.45 -17.24
C SER A 11 9.60 7.84 -17.81
N LYS A 12 9.97 8.80 -16.96
CA LYS A 12 10.42 10.14 -17.36
C LYS A 12 11.86 10.33 -16.94
N ALA A 13 12.74 10.62 -17.90
CA ALA A 13 14.18 10.76 -17.68
C ALA A 13 14.81 9.57 -16.92
N GLY A 14 14.44 8.34 -17.32
CA GLY A 14 14.94 7.11 -16.69
C GLY A 14 14.32 6.79 -15.32
N ARG A 15 13.48 7.67 -14.76
CA ARG A 15 12.78 7.43 -13.50
C ARG A 15 11.42 6.77 -13.78
N PRO A 16 11.14 5.59 -13.22
CA PRO A 16 9.81 4.99 -13.24
C PRO A 16 8.78 5.97 -12.67
N LEU A 17 7.71 6.27 -13.42
CA LEU A 17 6.62 7.14 -12.95
C LEU A 17 5.34 6.37 -12.71
N VAL A 18 4.92 5.55 -13.67
CA VAL A 18 3.67 4.79 -13.60
C VAL A 18 3.86 3.40 -14.19
N GLN A 19 3.14 2.44 -13.65
CA GLN A 19 3.01 1.10 -14.22
C GLN A 19 1.62 0.96 -14.84
N VAL A 20 1.57 0.57 -16.11
CA VAL A 20 0.33 0.24 -16.81
C VAL A 20 0.14 -1.28 -16.74
N THR A 21 -1.03 -1.71 -16.27
CA THR A 21 -1.46 -3.10 -16.22
C THR A 21 -2.90 -3.20 -16.72
N ALA A 22 -3.30 -4.38 -17.20
CA ALA A 22 -4.71 -4.61 -17.55
C ALA A 22 -5.60 -4.48 -16.30
N LEU A 23 -6.78 -3.89 -16.45
CA LEU A 23 -7.73 -3.70 -15.35
C LEU A 23 -8.22 -5.05 -14.79
N ASP A 24 -8.49 -6.01 -15.68
CA ASP A 24 -8.93 -7.36 -15.34
C ASP A 24 -7.76 -8.32 -15.04
N ALA A 25 -6.55 -7.78 -14.85
CA ALA A 25 -5.42 -8.60 -14.45
C ALA A 25 -5.73 -9.24 -13.09
N THR A 26 -5.72 -10.57 -13.04
CA THR A 26 -5.86 -11.28 -11.77
C THR A 26 -4.67 -10.94 -10.90
N LEU A 27 -4.88 -10.09 -9.90
CA LEU A 27 -3.89 -9.90 -8.85
C LEU A 27 -3.75 -11.24 -8.14
N SER A 28 -2.56 -11.83 -8.22
CA SER A 28 -2.24 -13.02 -7.43
C SER A 28 -2.53 -12.67 -5.97
N PRO A 29 -3.39 -13.43 -5.26
CA PRO A 29 -3.67 -13.16 -3.87
C PRO A 29 -2.34 -13.12 -3.10
N LYS A 30 -2.06 -12.00 -2.42
CA LYS A 30 -0.91 -11.96 -1.51
C LYS A 30 -1.16 -13.00 -0.44
N ARG A 31 -0.24 -13.95 -0.30
CA ARG A 31 -0.33 -14.98 0.74
C ARG A 31 -0.25 -14.29 2.11
N LEU A 32 -1.05 -14.76 3.07
CA LEU A 32 -0.90 -14.33 4.46
C LEU A 32 0.55 -14.61 4.91
N GLY A 33 1.12 -13.68 5.68
CA GLY A 33 2.49 -13.78 6.17
C GLY A 33 3.59 -13.34 5.19
N PHE A 34 3.27 -12.75 4.04
CA PHE A 34 4.28 -12.25 3.08
C PHE A 34 5.20 -11.12 3.62
N LEU A 35 4.85 -10.52 4.77
CA LEU A 35 5.65 -9.52 5.49
C LEU A 35 6.08 -10.00 6.89
N THR A 36 5.95 -11.30 7.19
CA THR A 36 6.40 -11.84 8.47
C THR A 36 7.90 -11.57 8.64
N GLY A 37 8.28 -10.88 9.71
CA GLY A 37 9.67 -10.51 10.01
C GLY A 37 10.12 -9.17 9.43
N GLU A 38 9.40 -8.63 8.44
CA GLU A 38 9.71 -7.31 7.84
C GLU A 38 9.20 -6.14 8.69
N ILE A 39 8.20 -6.39 9.54
CA ILE A 39 7.59 -5.38 10.41
C ILE A 39 7.53 -5.94 11.83
N THR A 40 8.04 -5.15 12.78
CA THR A 40 7.82 -5.40 14.21
C THR A 40 6.63 -4.55 14.65
N VAL A 41 5.50 -5.19 14.95
CA VAL A 41 4.32 -4.49 15.48
C VAL A 41 4.54 -4.22 16.97
N PRO A 42 4.53 -2.94 17.42
CA PRO A 42 4.64 -2.61 18.84
C PRO A 42 3.47 -3.15 19.65
N LYS A 43 3.69 -3.45 20.93
CA LYS A 43 2.63 -3.98 21.82
C LYS A 43 1.46 -3.01 21.98
N ASP A 44 1.73 -1.72 21.87
CA ASP A 44 0.81 -0.60 22.05
C ASP A 44 0.24 -0.07 20.72
N PHE A 45 0.46 -0.77 19.59
CA PHE A 45 0.05 -0.31 18.25
C PHE A 45 -1.39 0.19 18.17
N ASN A 46 -2.32 -0.51 18.83
CA ASN A 46 -3.75 -0.16 18.82
C ASN A 46 -4.08 1.15 19.55
N THR A 47 -3.16 1.67 20.36
CA THR A 47 -3.33 2.88 21.18
C THR A 47 -2.35 3.99 20.84
N MET A 48 -1.42 3.75 19.91
CA MET A 48 -0.47 4.77 19.45
C MET A 48 -1.21 5.96 18.87
N GLY A 49 -0.85 7.17 19.30
CA GLY A 49 -1.45 8.42 18.82
C GLY A 49 -2.90 8.67 19.29
N ALA A 50 -3.37 7.94 20.31
CA ALA A 50 -4.71 8.11 20.85
C ALA A 50 -4.98 9.55 21.33
N ASP A 51 -3.98 10.22 21.90
CA ASP A 51 -4.01 11.61 22.33
C ASP A 51 -4.22 12.60 21.17
N VAL A 52 -3.50 12.39 20.05
CA VAL A 52 -3.65 13.20 18.84
C VAL A 52 -5.02 12.98 18.20
N VAL A 53 -5.48 11.72 18.15
CA VAL A 53 -6.82 11.38 17.64
C VAL A 53 -7.91 12.01 18.51
N GLU A 54 -7.77 11.95 19.83
CA GLU A 54 -8.70 12.57 20.78
C GLU A 54 -8.74 14.10 20.61
N ALA A 55 -7.59 14.76 20.48
CA ALA A 55 -7.52 16.20 20.26
C ALA A 55 -8.19 16.65 18.94
N LEU A 56 -8.10 15.84 17.89
CA LEU A 56 -8.68 16.15 16.58
C LEU A 56 -10.17 15.81 16.46
N PHE A 57 -10.64 14.76 17.14
CA PHE A 57 -11.97 14.19 16.90
C PHE A 57 -12.85 14.02 18.15
N GLY A 58 -12.35 14.30 19.35
CA GLY A 58 -13.03 14.08 20.63
C GLY A 58 -14.12 15.09 21.01
N ILE A 59 -14.48 16.03 20.12
CA ILE A 59 -15.37 17.17 20.43
C ILE A 59 -16.88 16.82 20.34
N PHE A 60 -17.24 15.53 20.29
CA PHE A 60 -18.63 15.09 20.41
C PHE A 60 -18.88 14.50 21.80
N ARG A 61 -19.05 15.36 22.80
CA ARG A 61 -19.70 15.01 24.07
C ARG A 61 -21.02 15.73 24.20
#